data_AF-A0A3N5FQ43-F1
#
_entry.id   AF-A0A3N5FQ43-F1
#
_cell.length_a   1.000
_cell.length_b   1.000
_cell.length_c   1.000
_cell.angle_alpha   90.00
_cell.angle_beta   90.00
_cell.angle_gamma   90.00
#
_symmetry.space_group_name_H-M   'P 1'
#
loop_
_entity.id
_entity.type
_entity.pdbx_description
1 polymer ?
#
loop_
_entity_poly.entity_id
_entity_poly.type
_entity_poly.pdbx_seq_one_letter_code
_entity_poly.pdbx_strand_id
1 'polypeptide(L)'
;MLFLSLLIYILIWPIYIMFIASSLGIESIFLLIPIPVGLYALSFIMAWLAVYIINAFNPELKPAIRNIIRIPGAKWIAFTTAILGAVSLFAITINHGINYAGFGFFITVIIVSLLNALNIEKNSQMLADEQIAPKLVTLPRFAPQEVEKDMVRIFAWKHDGREYELSLVIRKAVYDDCKSKERVSEKEWASEYIARGICGEIRVLAFKLMQTGKPYGTYEEVSFVLSFVQQALKYERDEREYPRYPVESLVDSIGDCEDFSILGASILKLMGYEVALLLLPDHAALGVAGAEGLKGQFVTHEGLNYYYCEMTGNGWKFGERPKDYKECDIKVSPVPALPAKIVRMDGDSSNARNA
;
A
#
# COMPACT_ATOMS: atom_id res chain seq x y z
N MET A 1 0.78 15.21 -6.67
CA MET A 1 2.20 15.59 -6.52
C MET A 1 2.81 16.22 -7.77
N LEU A 2 2.68 15.63 -8.97
CA LEU A 2 3.22 16.19 -10.21
C LEU A 2 2.75 17.63 -10.54
N PHE A 3 1.49 17.96 -10.23
CA PHE A 3 0.96 19.31 -10.39
C PHE A 3 1.60 20.31 -9.41
N LEU A 4 1.84 19.89 -8.16
CA LEU A 4 2.49 20.72 -7.15
C LEU A 4 3.99 20.90 -7.46
N SER A 5 4.68 19.86 -7.94
CA SER A 5 6.07 20.00 -8.40
C SER A 5 6.19 20.87 -9.64
N LEU A 6 5.24 20.79 -10.57
CA LEU A 6 5.16 21.69 -11.72
C LEU A 6 4.94 23.14 -11.27
N LEU A 7 4.02 23.37 -10.32
CA LEU A 7 3.74 24.71 -9.79
C LEU A 7 4.96 25.29 -9.08
N ILE A 8 5.63 24.50 -8.23
CA ILE A 8 6.86 24.88 -7.54
C ILE A 8 7.98 25.15 -8.55
N TYR A 9 8.12 24.32 -9.59
CA TYR A 9 9.11 24.52 -10.64
C TYR A 9 8.84 25.81 -11.42
N ILE A 10 7.59 26.06 -11.81
CA ILE A 10 7.18 27.30 -12.50
C ILE A 10 7.42 28.54 -11.62
N LEU A 11 7.26 28.44 -10.30
CA LEU A 11 7.41 29.59 -9.40
C LEU A 11 8.87 29.86 -9.00
N ILE A 12 9.65 28.81 -8.70
CA ILE A 12 11.02 28.95 -8.19
C ILE A 12 12.04 29.13 -9.34
N TRP A 13 11.81 28.48 -10.47
CA TRP A 13 12.76 28.48 -11.59
C TRP A 13 13.01 29.87 -12.21
N PRO A 14 11.98 30.73 -12.42
CA PRO A 14 12.20 32.10 -12.90
C PRO A 14 13.00 32.95 -11.92
N ILE A 15 12.74 32.80 -10.61
CA ILE A 15 13.44 33.55 -9.54
C ILE A 15 14.93 33.15 -9.51
N TYR A 16 15.22 31.85 -9.61
CA TYR A 16 16.58 31.33 -9.65
C TYR A 16 17.35 31.82 -10.89
N ILE A 17 16.73 31.78 -12.08
CA ILE A 17 17.37 32.28 -13.31
C ILE A 17 17.58 33.80 -13.25
N MET A 18 16.63 34.57 -12.71
CA MET A 18 16.79 36.01 -12.50
C MET A 18 17.98 36.34 -11.59
N PHE A 19 18.15 35.59 -10.50
CA PHE A 19 19.29 35.76 -9.58
C PHE A 19 20.64 35.48 -10.26
N ILE A 20 20.74 34.39 -11.03
CA ILE A 20 21.97 34.03 -11.75
C ILE A 20 22.32 35.06 -12.82
N ALA A 21 21.35 35.46 -13.62
CA ALA A 21 21.61 36.38 -14.72
C ALA A 21 21.87 37.81 -14.24
N SER A 22 21.27 38.23 -13.11
CA SER A 22 21.67 39.46 -12.41
C SER A 22 23.13 39.39 -11.92
N SER A 23 23.59 38.22 -11.50
CA SER A 23 24.97 38.02 -11.03
C SER A 23 26.00 37.98 -12.17
N LEU A 24 25.53 37.74 -13.41
CA LEU A 24 26.37 37.60 -14.61
C LEU A 24 26.22 38.76 -15.61
N GLY A 25 25.38 39.77 -15.31
CA GLY A 25 25.16 40.92 -16.18
C GLY A 25 24.45 40.59 -17.50
N ILE A 26 23.65 39.53 -17.55
CA ILE A 26 22.97 39.06 -18.77
C ILE A 26 21.57 39.71 -18.84
N GLU A 27 21.37 40.62 -19.79
CA GLU A 27 20.13 41.40 -19.90
C GLU A 27 18.94 40.65 -20.52
N SER A 28 19.17 39.53 -21.23
CA SER A 28 18.12 38.82 -21.99
C SER A 28 17.91 37.36 -21.51
N ILE A 29 17.19 37.21 -20.40
CA ILE A 29 16.88 35.92 -19.75
C ILE A 29 15.66 35.20 -20.36
N PHE A 30 14.79 35.95 -21.05
CA PHE A 30 13.45 35.49 -21.44
C PHE A 30 13.44 34.27 -22.36
N LEU A 31 14.55 33.92 -23.00
CA LEU A 31 14.69 32.73 -23.86
C LEU A 31 15.06 31.43 -23.13
N LEU A 32 15.50 31.50 -21.86
CA LEU A 32 15.96 30.32 -21.09
C LEU A 32 14.88 29.68 -20.20
N ILE A 33 13.80 30.40 -19.92
CA ILE A 33 12.64 29.94 -19.13
C ILE A 33 11.73 28.96 -19.91
N PRO A 34 11.44 29.16 -21.22
CA PRO A 34 10.47 28.32 -21.94
C PRO A 34 10.92 26.88 -22.15
N ILE A 35 12.23 26.63 -22.28
CA ILE A 35 12.76 25.32 -22.69
C ILE A 35 12.53 24.25 -21.60
N PRO A 36 12.90 24.48 -20.32
CA PRO A 36 12.69 23.47 -19.28
C PRO A 36 11.21 23.26 -18.95
N VAL A 37 10.41 24.34 -18.98
CA VAL A 37 8.95 24.25 -18.80
C VAL A 37 8.32 23.45 -19.96
N GLY A 38 8.76 23.69 -21.20
CA GLY A 38 8.33 22.94 -22.37
C GLY A 38 8.71 21.46 -22.32
N LEU A 39 9.94 21.14 -21.89
CA LEU A 39 10.38 19.75 -21.72
C LEU A 39 9.61 19.03 -20.60
N TYR A 40 9.27 19.73 -19.52
CA TYR A 40 8.45 19.16 -18.45
C TYR A 40 6.99 18.95 -18.89
N ALA A 41 6.40 19.90 -19.62
CA ALA A 41 5.07 19.73 -20.19
C ALA A 41 5.03 18.56 -21.20
N LEU A 42 6.08 18.44 -22.03
CA LEU A 42 6.22 17.35 -22.99
C LEU A 42 6.34 15.99 -22.29
N SER A 43 7.09 15.89 -21.18
CA SER A 43 7.19 14.64 -20.41
C SER A 43 5.85 14.22 -19.82
N PHE A 44 5.03 15.18 -19.39
CA PHE A 44 3.67 14.91 -18.92
C PHE A 44 2.76 14.40 -20.03
N ILE A 45 2.80 15.04 -21.21
CA ILE A 45 2.04 14.60 -22.38
C ILE A 45 2.48 13.20 -22.81
N MET A 46 3.78 12.90 -22.80
CA MET A 46 4.32 11.58 -23.13
C MET A 46 3.93 10.52 -22.11
N ALA A 47 3.93 10.84 -20.82
CA ALA A 47 3.47 9.92 -19.78
C ALA A 47 1.96 9.63 -19.90
N TRP A 48 1.16 10.67 -20.14
CA TRP A 48 -0.27 10.54 -20.39
C TRP A 48 -0.55 9.71 -21.65
N LEU A 49 0.18 9.96 -22.74
CA LEU A 49 0.07 9.22 -24.00
C LEU A 49 0.49 7.76 -23.82
N ALA A 50 1.54 7.48 -23.04
CA ALA A 50 1.96 6.12 -22.72
C ALA A 50 0.86 5.36 -21.96
N VAL A 51 0.25 6.00 -20.95
CA VAL A 51 -0.90 5.43 -20.22
C VAL A 51 -2.09 5.20 -21.15
N TYR A 52 -2.39 6.18 -22.02
CA TYR A 52 -3.45 6.06 -23.02
C TYR A 52 -3.21 4.90 -24.00
N ILE A 53 -1.99 4.75 -24.51
CA ILE A 53 -1.62 3.65 -25.42
C ILE A 53 -1.72 2.30 -24.71
N ILE A 54 -1.24 2.20 -23.45
CA ILE A 54 -1.39 0.97 -22.66
C ILE A 54 -2.88 0.64 -22.48
N ASN A 55 -3.71 1.63 -22.16
CA ASN A 55 -5.16 1.43 -22.02
C ASN A 55 -5.83 1.00 -23.33
N ALA A 56 -5.45 1.62 -24.45
CA ALA A 56 -6.10 1.40 -25.74
C ALA A 56 -5.68 0.11 -26.43
N PHE A 57 -4.42 -0.32 -26.27
CA PHE A 57 -3.85 -1.39 -27.09
C PHE A 57 -3.40 -2.63 -26.30
N ASN A 58 -3.01 -2.50 -25.03
CA ASN A 58 -2.52 -3.64 -24.23
C ASN A 58 -2.82 -3.47 -22.74
N PRO A 59 -4.10 -3.53 -22.32
CA PRO A 59 -4.48 -3.37 -20.92
C PRO A 59 -3.85 -4.44 -20.00
N GLU A 60 -3.48 -5.60 -20.56
CA GLU A 60 -2.79 -6.68 -19.83
C GLU A 60 -1.36 -6.35 -19.38
N LEU A 61 -0.76 -5.25 -19.86
CA LEU A 61 0.55 -4.78 -19.37
C LEU A 61 0.46 -4.05 -18.02
N LYS A 62 -0.74 -3.55 -17.64
CA LYS A 62 -0.94 -2.82 -16.38
C LYS A 62 -0.43 -3.59 -15.15
N PRO A 63 -0.72 -4.89 -14.96
CA PRO A 63 -0.31 -5.62 -13.76
C PRO A 63 1.19 -5.85 -13.72
N ALA A 64 1.82 -6.09 -14.88
CA ALA A 64 3.27 -6.26 -14.96
C ALA A 64 4.01 -4.95 -14.60
N ILE A 65 3.56 -3.83 -15.18
CA ILE A 65 4.10 -2.50 -14.88
C ILE A 65 3.87 -2.15 -13.40
N ARG A 66 2.67 -2.42 -12.89
CA ARG A 66 2.30 -2.23 -11.49
C ARG A 66 3.18 -3.06 -10.55
N ASN A 67 3.45 -4.33 -10.85
CA ASN A 67 4.33 -5.18 -10.06
C ASN A 67 5.78 -4.68 -10.03
N ILE A 68 6.27 -4.16 -11.16
CA ILE A 68 7.60 -3.54 -11.24
C ILE A 68 7.64 -2.31 -10.31
N ILE A 69 6.64 -1.42 -10.40
CA ILE A 69 6.55 -0.21 -9.57
C ILE A 69 6.36 -0.56 -8.08
N ARG A 70 5.80 -1.72 -7.76
CA ARG A 70 5.45 -2.17 -6.40
C ARG A 70 6.54 -2.90 -5.62
N ILE A 71 7.76 -3.06 -6.15
CA ILE A 71 8.84 -3.75 -5.43
C ILE A 71 9.04 -3.11 -4.03
N PRO A 72 8.77 -3.82 -2.93
CA PRO A 72 8.87 -3.26 -1.59
C PRO A 72 10.28 -2.75 -1.31
N GLY A 73 10.41 -1.48 -0.92
CA GLY A 73 11.71 -0.83 -0.68
C GLY A 73 12.35 -0.19 -1.92
N ALA A 74 11.81 -0.42 -3.13
CA ALA A 74 12.26 0.28 -4.34
C ALA A 74 11.70 1.69 -4.36
N LYS A 75 12.55 2.68 -4.06
CA LYS A 75 12.23 4.10 -4.25
C LYS A 75 12.40 4.45 -5.74
N TRP A 76 11.46 4.02 -6.59
CA TRP A 76 11.51 4.24 -8.04
C TRP A 76 11.72 5.70 -8.44
N ILE A 77 11.19 6.61 -7.62
CA ILE A 77 11.44 8.04 -7.75
C ILE A 77 12.92 8.35 -7.51
N ALA A 78 13.53 7.87 -6.43
CA ALA A 78 14.96 8.04 -6.18
C ALA A 78 15.83 7.37 -7.27
N PHE A 79 15.42 6.21 -7.79
CA PHE A 79 16.14 5.49 -8.85
C PHE A 79 16.10 6.25 -10.19
N THR A 80 14.92 6.67 -10.64
CA THR A 80 14.76 7.47 -11.87
C THR A 80 15.46 8.82 -11.75
N THR A 81 15.43 9.39 -10.56
CA THR A 81 16.10 10.65 -10.21
C THR A 81 17.62 10.50 -10.20
N ALA A 82 18.16 9.38 -9.70
CA ALA A 82 19.58 9.06 -9.77
C ALA A 82 20.05 8.83 -11.22
N ILE A 83 19.25 8.14 -12.05
CA ILE A 83 19.54 7.94 -13.48
C ILE A 83 19.55 9.29 -14.21
N LEU A 84 18.53 10.13 -14.01
CA LEU A 84 18.47 11.46 -14.63
C LEU A 84 19.63 12.36 -14.16
N GLY A 85 20.00 12.28 -12.87
CA GLY A 85 21.18 12.95 -12.34
C GLY A 85 22.47 12.48 -13.01
N ALA A 86 22.66 11.17 -13.19
CA ALA A 86 23.82 10.58 -13.85
C ALA A 86 23.90 10.95 -15.34
N VAL A 87 22.78 10.91 -16.06
CA VAL A 87 22.68 11.34 -17.47
C VAL A 87 22.99 12.84 -17.61
N SER A 88 22.53 13.66 -16.65
CA SER A 88 22.80 15.11 -16.64
C SER A 88 24.28 15.41 -16.35
N LEU A 89 24.89 14.71 -15.40
CA LEU A 89 26.33 14.76 -15.13
C LEU A 89 27.16 14.36 -16.36
N PHE A 90 26.77 13.28 -17.04
CA PHE A 90 27.43 12.81 -18.25
C PHE A 90 27.34 13.83 -19.39
N ALA A 91 26.18 14.46 -19.57
CA ALA A 91 25.98 15.51 -20.57
C ALA A 91 26.78 16.79 -20.26
N ILE A 92 27.01 17.11 -18.99
CA ILE A 92 27.87 18.23 -18.56
C ILE A 92 29.36 17.94 -18.86
N THR A 93 29.81 16.69 -18.72
CA THR A 93 31.23 16.33 -18.91
C THR A 93 31.70 16.27 -20.36
N ILE A 94 30.80 16.11 -21.34
CA ILE A 94 31.18 15.96 -22.77
C ILE A 94 31.40 17.31 -23.47
N ASN A 95 30.77 18.39 -23.01
CA ASN A 95 31.02 19.74 -23.51
C ASN A 95 31.90 20.48 -22.51
N HIS A 96 33.11 20.89 -22.90
CA HIS A 96 34.08 21.61 -22.06
C HIS A 96 33.62 23.03 -21.62
N GLY A 97 32.51 23.12 -20.89
CA GLY A 97 31.93 24.33 -20.34
C GLY A 97 30.68 23.98 -19.53
N ILE A 98 30.51 24.59 -18.36
CA ILE A 98 29.39 24.33 -17.46
C ILE A 98 28.09 24.65 -18.20
N ASN A 99 27.39 23.63 -18.69
CA ASN A 99 26.12 23.79 -19.37
C ASN A 99 25.01 23.96 -18.32
N TYR A 100 24.59 25.20 -18.10
CA TYR A 100 23.54 25.56 -17.13
C TYR A 100 22.19 24.86 -17.39
N ALA A 101 21.97 24.33 -18.60
CA ALA A 101 20.83 23.44 -18.90
C ALA A 101 20.86 22.15 -18.05
N GLY A 102 22.05 21.61 -17.75
CA GLY A 102 22.21 20.43 -16.89
C GLY A 102 21.89 20.70 -15.41
N PHE A 103 22.11 21.94 -14.94
CA PHE A 103 21.78 22.35 -13.57
C PHE A 103 20.26 22.42 -13.32
N GLY A 104 19.46 22.72 -14.35
CA GLY A 104 18.00 22.74 -14.22
C GLY A 104 17.37 21.37 -14.01
N PHE A 105 18.01 20.31 -14.51
CA PHE A 105 17.60 18.95 -14.21
C PHE A 105 17.93 18.56 -12.75
N PHE A 106 19.04 19.05 -12.19
CA PHE A 106 19.41 18.81 -10.79
C PHE A 106 18.39 19.36 -9.80
N ILE A 107 17.83 20.54 -10.05
CA ILE A 107 16.82 21.12 -9.14
C ILE A 107 15.51 20.33 -9.16
N THR A 108 15.06 19.84 -10.33
CA THR A 108 13.91 18.94 -10.42
C THR A 108 14.16 17.63 -9.68
N VAL A 109 15.36 17.06 -9.85
CA VAL A 109 15.83 15.85 -9.15
C VAL A 109 15.86 16.07 -7.63
N ILE A 110 16.31 17.22 -7.15
CA ILE A 110 16.34 17.58 -5.72
C ILE A 110 14.92 17.74 -5.18
N ILE A 111 14.04 18.48 -5.86
CA ILE A 111 12.65 18.69 -5.41
C ILE A 111 11.90 17.36 -5.34
N VAL A 112 12.03 16.53 -6.38
CA VAL A 112 11.41 15.20 -6.43
C VAL A 112 11.97 14.27 -5.34
N SER A 113 13.29 14.31 -5.10
CA SER A 113 13.93 13.59 -3.99
C SER A 113 13.48 14.10 -2.62
N LEU A 114 13.30 15.41 -2.46
CA LEU A 114 12.87 16.04 -1.21
C LEU A 114 11.41 15.68 -0.91
N LEU A 115 10.52 15.76 -1.90
CA LEU A 115 9.12 15.37 -1.76
C LEU A 115 8.98 13.87 -1.45
N ASN A 116 9.83 13.02 -2.05
CA ASN A 116 9.94 11.60 -1.72
C ASN A 116 10.50 11.35 -0.31
N ALA A 117 11.48 12.13 0.14
CA ALA A 117 12.06 12.06 1.50
C ALA A 117 11.08 12.54 2.59
N LEU A 118 10.19 13.48 2.25
CA LEU A 118 9.12 13.96 3.12
C LEU A 118 7.92 12.99 3.22
N ASN A 119 8.00 11.83 2.56
CA ASN A 119 6.99 10.76 2.64
C ASN A 119 5.57 11.22 2.23
N ILE A 120 5.47 12.26 1.39
CA ILE A 120 4.20 12.85 0.93
C ILE A 120 3.46 11.91 -0.04
N GLU A 121 4.12 10.87 -0.54
CA GLU A 121 3.59 9.97 -1.55
C GLU A 121 3.40 8.55 -1.01
N LYS A 122 2.40 8.38 -0.15
CA LYS A 122 1.76 7.06 -0.07
C LYS A 122 0.72 7.01 -1.19
N ASN A 123 1.11 6.53 -2.37
CA ASN A 123 0.15 6.16 -3.42
C ASN A 123 -0.58 4.90 -2.97
N SER A 124 -1.57 5.09 -2.10
CA SER A 124 -2.38 4.01 -1.59
C SER A 124 -3.20 3.40 -2.72
N GLN A 125 -3.28 2.09 -2.71
CA GLN A 125 -4.02 1.34 -3.71
C GLN A 125 -5.51 1.55 -3.49
N MET A 126 -6.19 2.02 -4.54
CA MET A 126 -7.64 2.05 -4.60
C MET A 126 -8.15 0.80 -5.29
N LEU A 127 -9.30 0.35 -4.81
CA LEU A 127 -10.04 -0.73 -5.42
C LEU A 127 -10.75 -0.27 -6.69
N ALA A 128 -10.63 -1.03 -7.77
CA ALA A 128 -11.11 -0.71 -9.10
C ALA A 128 -11.53 -1.98 -9.84
N ASP A 129 -12.52 -1.86 -10.72
CA ASP A 129 -13.06 -2.94 -11.55
C ASP A 129 -12.12 -3.25 -12.73
N GLU A 130 -10.95 -3.79 -12.41
CA GLU A 130 -9.99 -4.28 -13.39
C GLU A 130 -10.05 -5.80 -13.40
N GLN A 131 -10.83 -6.38 -14.30
CA GLN A 131 -10.83 -7.83 -14.51
C GLN A 131 -9.61 -8.21 -15.37
N ILE A 132 -8.68 -8.96 -14.78
CA ILE A 132 -7.51 -9.50 -15.49
C ILE A 132 -7.65 -11.00 -15.55
N ALA A 133 -7.50 -11.57 -16.75
CA ALA A 133 -7.69 -12.99 -16.98
C ALA A 133 -6.78 -13.84 -16.05
N PRO A 134 -7.32 -14.86 -15.37
CA PRO A 134 -6.55 -15.65 -14.42
C PRO A 134 -5.56 -16.58 -15.13
N LYS A 135 -4.27 -16.25 -15.15
CA LYS A 135 -3.23 -17.20 -15.59
C LYS A 135 -3.12 -18.37 -14.61
N LEU A 136 -3.48 -19.61 -14.96
CA LEU A 136 -3.28 -20.75 -14.05
C LEU A 136 -1.80 -20.88 -13.65
N VAL A 137 -1.53 -20.85 -12.34
CA VAL A 137 -0.22 -21.15 -11.77
C VAL A 137 -0.45 -22.27 -10.78
N THR A 138 0.12 -23.43 -11.06
CA THR A 138 0.16 -24.57 -10.14
C THR A 138 1.32 -24.35 -9.18
N LEU A 139 1.03 -24.26 -7.89
CA LEU A 139 2.06 -24.08 -6.87
C LEU A 139 2.56 -25.46 -6.37
N PRO A 140 3.86 -25.58 -6.07
CA PRO A 140 4.37 -26.75 -5.36
C PRO A 140 3.84 -26.77 -3.93
N ARG A 141 3.46 -27.97 -3.45
CA ARG A 141 3.04 -28.19 -2.07
C ARG A 141 4.23 -27.99 -1.14
N PHE A 142 4.18 -26.99 -0.26
CA PHE A 142 5.23 -26.77 0.72
C PHE A 142 5.09 -27.80 1.85
N ALA A 143 6.12 -28.62 2.06
CA ALA A 143 6.26 -29.41 3.28
C ALA A 143 6.62 -28.46 4.44
N PRO A 144 5.89 -28.44 5.57
CA PRO A 144 6.27 -27.64 6.72
C PRO A 144 7.65 -28.07 7.24
N GLN A 145 8.55 -27.13 7.46
CA GLN A 145 9.71 -27.35 8.32
C GLN A 145 9.29 -27.10 9.76
N GLU A 146 9.44 -28.10 10.62
CA GLU A 146 9.22 -27.96 12.06
C GLU A 146 10.33 -27.09 12.67
N VAL A 147 9.92 -26.02 13.33
CA VAL A 147 10.78 -25.21 14.21
C VAL A 147 10.26 -25.43 15.62
N GLU A 148 11.11 -25.96 16.50
CA GLU A 148 10.80 -26.67 17.76
C GLU A 148 9.94 -25.91 18.81
N LYS A 149 9.52 -24.66 18.56
CA LYS A 149 8.66 -23.85 19.45
C LYS A 149 7.59 -23.00 18.75
N ASP A 150 7.58 -22.98 17.43
CA ASP A 150 6.65 -22.15 16.66
C ASP A 150 5.41 -22.95 16.24
N MET A 151 4.28 -22.27 16.18
CA MET A 151 3.01 -22.88 15.81
C MET A 151 2.88 -22.87 14.29
N VAL A 152 2.76 -24.03 13.68
CA VAL A 152 2.37 -24.12 12.27
C VAL A 152 0.84 -24.12 12.18
N ARG A 153 0.29 -23.20 11.38
CA ARG A 153 -1.13 -23.17 11.01
C ARG A 153 -1.27 -23.41 9.51
N ILE A 154 -2.25 -24.22 9.13
CA ILE A 154 -2.58 -24.49 7.74
C ILE A 154 -4.00 -23.97 7.52
N PHE A 155 -4.14 -23.07 6.56
CA PHE A 155 -5.41 -22.49 6.17
C PHE A 155 -5.80 -23.03 4.80
N ALA A 156 -7.06 -23.44 4.67
CA ALA A 156 -7.63 -23.88 3.40
C ALA A 156 -8.87 -23.07 3.09
N TRP A 157 -9.01 -22.62 1.85
CA TRP A 157 -10.18 -21.85 1.41
C TRP A 157 -10.42 -22.04 -0.08
N LYS A 158 -11.62 -21.65 -0.53
CA LYS A 158 -11.99 -21.65 -1.94
C LYS A 158 -12.13 -20.23 -2.46
N HIS A 159 -11.62 -19.97 -3.66
CA HIS A 159 -11.82 -18.71 -4.36
C HIS A 159 -11.96 -18.95 -5.86
N ASP A 160 -12.98 -18.36 -6.48
CA ASP A 160 -13.31 -18.52 -7.90
C ASP A 160 -13.27 -19.99 -8.38
N GLY A 161 -13.93 -20.87 -7.62
CA GLY A 161 -14.00 -22.30 -7.93
C GLY A 161 -12.75 -23.11 -7.63
N ARG A 162 -11.62 -22.49 -7.26
CA ARG A 162 -10.34 -23.16 -6.97
C ARG A 162 -10.07 -23.26 -5.47
N GLU A 163 -9.44 -24.36 -5.08
CA GLU A 163 -8.99 -24.59 -3.70
C GLU A 163 -7.57 -24.08 -3.51
N TYR A 164 -7.34 -23.47 -2.36
CA TYR A 164 -6.07 -22.90 -1.94
C TYR A 164 -5.72 -23.42 -0.56
N GLU A 165 -4.42 -23.65 -0.34
CA GLU A 165 -3.85 -24.03 0.95
C GLU A 165 -2.64 -23.14 1.23
N LEU A 166 -2.52 -22.65 2.46
CA LEU A 166 -1.41 -21.81 2.90
C LEU A 166 -0.99 -22.22 4.30
N SER A 167 0.29 -22.56 4.46
CA SER A 167 0.89 -22.74 5.77
C SER A 167 1.53 -21.45 6.26
N LEU A 168 1.38 -21.14 7.55
CA LEU A 168 2.00 -20.02 8.24
C LEU A 168 2.67 -20.51 9.51
N VAL A 169 3.93 -20.12 9.71
CA VAL A 169 4.64 -20.31 10.97
C VAL A 169 4.38 -19.08 11.82
N ILE A 170 3.85 -19.27 13.02
CA ILE A 170 3.48 -18.23 13.96
C ILE A 170 4.33 -18.41 15.22
N ARG A 171 5.14 -17.41 15.56
CA ARG A 171 5.96 -17.46 16.77
C ARG A 171 5.07 -17.40 18.00
N LYS A 172 5.21 -18.40 18.89
CA LYS A 172 4.44 -18.48 20.13
C LYS A 172 4.61 -17.23 21.00
N ALA A 173 5.82 -16.69 21.08
CA ALA A 173 6.10 -15.46 21.84
C ALA A 173 5.30 -14.24 21.34
N VAL A 174 5.06 -14.13 20.03
CA VAL A 174 4.27 -13.01 19.46
C VAL A 174 2.79 -13.16 19.82
N TYR A 175 2.28 -14.39 19.75
CA TYR A 175 0.92 -14.71 20.17
C TYR A 175 0.72 -14.46 21.68
N ASP A 176 1.62 -14.97 22.53
CA ASP A 176 1.56 -14.80 23.98
C ASP A 176 1.63 -13.30 24.36
N ASP A 177 2.50 -12.52 23.71
CA ASP A 177 2.56 -11.05 23.89
C ASP A 177 1.22 -10.38 23.56
N CYS A 178 0.60 -10.72 22.43
CA CYS A 178 -0.69 -10.17 22.02
C CYS A 178 -1.83 -10.60 22.96
N LYS A 179 -1.84 -11.85 23.43
CA LYS A 179 -2.80 -12.35 24.42
C LYS A 179 -2.70 -11.61 25.75
N SER A 180 -1.48 -11.24 26.17
CA SER A 180 -1.25 -10.59 27.46
C SER A 180 -1.71 -9.13 27.55
N LYS A 181 -1.99 -8.49 26.40
CA LYS A 181 -2.39 -7.08 26.36
C LYS A 181 -3.85 -6.89 26.79
N GLU A 182 -4.10 -5.80 27.49
CA GLU A 182 -5.45 -5.36 27.82
C GLU A 182 -6.22 -4.99 26.54
N ARG A 183 -7.53 -5.25 26.55
CA ARG A 183 -8.40 -4.93 25.40
C ARG A 183 -8.78 -3.46 25.44
N VAL A 184 -8.71 -2.80 24.27
CA VAL A 184 -9.02 -1.36 24.15
C VAL A 184 -10.46 -1.15 23.66
N SER A 185 -10.94 0.08 23.82
CA SER A 185 -12.29 0.45 23.38
C SER A 185 -12.44 0.40 21.86
N GLU A 186 -13.67 0.23 21.38
CA GLU A 186 -14.03 0.21 19.94
C GLU A 186 -13.42 1.37 19.15
N LYS A 187 -13.31 2.55 19.77
CA LYS A 187 -12.76 3.76 19.15
C LYS A 187 -11.28 3.63 18.77
N GLU A 188 -10.56 2.71 19.41
CA GLU A 188 -9.11 2.56 19.27
C GLU A 188 -8.73 1.34 18.43
N TRP A 189 -9.71 0.53 18.02
CA TRP A 189 -9.46 -0.74 17.31
C TRP A 189 -8.61 -0.57 16.05
N ALA A 190 -8.91 0.46 15.24
CA ALA A 190 -8.17 0.71 14.01
C ALA A 190 -6.70 1.10 14.26
N SER A 191 -6.42 1.85 15.32
CA SER A 191 -5.05 2.20 15.70
C SER A 191 -4.30 1.07 16.38
N GLU A 192 -4.96 0.33 17.27
CA GLU A 192 -4.31 -0.65 18.14
C GLU A 192 -4.20 -2.01 17.46
N TYR A 193 -5.32 -2.63 17.07
CA TYR A 193 -5.31 -3.99 16.52
C TYR A 193 -4.82 -4.05 15.08
N ILE A 194 -5.01 -2.98 14.30
CA ILE A 194 -4.58 -2.94 12.91
C ILE A 194 -3.23 -2.24 12.78
N ALA A 195 -3.15 -0.94 13.01
CA ALA A 195 -1.92 -0.20 12.71
C ALA A 195 -0.73 -0.62 13.60
N ARG A 196 -0.96 -0.86 14.89
CA ARG A 196 0.07 -1.34 15.83
C ARG A 196 0.14 -2.86 15.95
N GLY A 197 -0.98 -3.56 15.72
CA GLY A 197 -1.10 -5.01 15.83
C GLY A 197 -0.51 -5.80 14.65
N ILE A 198 -0.13 -5.14 13.56
CA ILE A 198 0.59 -5.78 12.45
C ILE A 198 2.00 -6.23 12.89
N CYS A 199 2.14 -7.54 13.11
CA CYS A 199 3.41 -8.21 13.41
C CYS A 199 4.06 -8.83 12.15
N GLY A 200 5.18 -9.54 12.32
CA GLY A 200 5.92 -10.15 11.23
C GLY A 200 5.14 -11.25 10.52
N GLU A 201 4.34 -11.99 11.28
CA GLU A 201 3.50 -13.10 10.83
C GLU A 201 2.42 -12.62 9.86
N ILE A 202 1.78 -11.49 10.18
CA ILE A 202 0.77 -10.87 9.31
C ILE A 202 1.41 -10.34 8.03
N ARG A 203 2.64 -9.82 8.10
CA ARG A 203 3.41 -9.41 6.91
C ARG A 203 3.73 -10.59 6.01
N VAL A 204 4.15 -11.72 6.58
CA VAL A 204 4.39 -12.96 5.84
C VAL A 204 3.10 -13.48 5.23
N LEU A 205 1.99 -13.46 5.98
CA LEU A 205 0.68 -13.87 5.48
C LEU A 205 0.23 -13.00 4.30
N ALA A 206 0.26 -11.67 4.45
CA ALA A 206 -0.12 -10.74 3.39
C ALA A 206 0.76 -10.93 2.14
N PHE A 207 2.06 -11.12 2.33
CA PHE A 207 2.98 -11.41 1.24
C PHE A 207 2.64 -12.74 0.53
N LYS A 208 2.38 -13.80 1.29
CA LYS A 208 1.97 -15.10 0.73
C LYS A 208 0.64 -15.00 -0.01
N LEU A 209 -0.37 -14.33 0.56
CA LEU A 209 -1.66 -14.11 -0.10
C LEU A 209 -1.50 -13.30 -1.39
N MET A 210 -0.66 -12.27 -1.40
CA MET A 210 -0.34 -11.50 -2.61
C MET A 210 0.37 -12.35 -3.68
N GLN A 211 1.26 -13.26 -3.28
CA GLN A 211 1.93 -14.17 -4.23
C GLN A 211 1.00 -15.26 -4.77
N THR A 212 0.23 -15.90 -3.88
CA THR A 212 -0.73 -16.96 -4.23
C THR A 212 -1.87 -16.41 -5.08
N GLY A 213 -2.26 -15.16 -4.79
CA GLY A 213 -3.30 -14.42 -5.48
C GLY A 213 -2.94 -13.98 -6.89
N LYS A 214 -1.80 -14.34 -7.52
CA LYS A 214 -1.46 -13.93 -8.92
C LYS A 214 -1.45 -12.40 -9.13
N PRO A 215 -0.95 -11.87 -10.28
CA PRO A 215 -1.08 -10.44 -10.59
C PRO A 215 -2.51 -10.12 -11.04
N TYR A 216 -3.43 -10.14 -10.08
CA TYR A 216 -4.81 -9.79 -10.27
C TYR A 216 -5.01 -8.27 -10.34
N GLY A 217 -6.15 -7.86 -10.90
CA GLY A 217 -6.63 -6.50 -10.71
C GLY A 217 -7.03 -6.29 -9.27
N THR A 218 -7.14 -5.02 -8.88
CA THR A 218 -7.36 -4.68 -7.48
C THR A 218 -8.66 -5.29 -6.90
N TYR A 219 -9.70 -5.44 -7.73
CA TYR A 219 -10.94 -6.14 -7.37
C TYR A 219 -10.70 -7.58 -6.91
N GLU A 220 -9.95 -8.32 -7.69
CA GLU A 220 -9.73 -9.74 -7.46
C GLU A 220 -8.72 -9.97 -6.34
N GLU A 221 -7.72 -9.09 -6.17
CA GLU A 221 -6.84 -9.08 -4.99
C GLU A 221 -7.64 -8.92 -3.68
N VAL A 222 -8.55 -7.94 -3.62
CA VAL A 222 -9.41 -7.73 -2.44
C VAL A 222 -10.34 -8.92 -2.24
N SER A 223 -11.02 -9.37 -3.30
CA SER A 223 -11.94 -10.51 -3.24
C SER A 223 -11.25 -11.81 -2.79
N PHE A 224 -9.98 -12.01 -3.16
CA PHE A 224 -9.16 -13.14 -2.73
C PHE A 224 -8.90 -13.10 -1.22
N VAL A 225 -8.56 -11.94 -0.67
CA VAL A 225 -8.37 -11.75 0.77
C VAL A 225 -9.68 -11.93 1.54
N LEU A 226 -10.79 -11.37 1.04
CA LEU A 226 -12.11 -11.57 1.63
C LEU A 226 -12.44 -13.07 1.72
N SER A 227 -12.26 -13.79 0.61
CA SER A 227 -12.54 -15.23 0.55
C SER A 227 -11.66 -16.02 1.52
N PHE A 228 -10.40 -15.63 1.68
CA PHE A 228 -9.50 -16.20 2.69
C PHE A 228 -10.05 -15.97 4.10
N VAL A 229 -10.32 -14.72 4.49
CA VAL A 229 -10.77 -14.41 5.86
C VAL A 229 -12.10 -15.07 6.19
N GLN A 230 -13.07 -15.02 5.28
CA GLN A 230 -14.41 -15.60 5.47
C GLN A 230 -14.38 -17.11 5.74
N GLN A 231 -13.40 -17.84 5.18
CA GLN A 231 -13.36 -19.31 5.18
C GLN A 231 -12.23 -19.91 6.01
N ALA A 232 -11.12 -19.19 6.21
CA ALA A 232 -9.95 -19.70 6.92
C ALA A 232 -10.18 -19.81 8.43
N LEU A 233 -11.16 -19.09 8.97
CA LEU A 233 -11.48 -19.00 10.38
C LEU A 233 -12.93 -19.42 10.64
N LYS A 234 -13.19 -20.00 11.81
CA LYS A 234 -14.56 -20.33 12.24
C LYS A 234 -15.21 -19.12 12.91
N TYR A 235 -16.40 -18.75 12.46
CA TYR A 235 -17.18 -17.72 13.13
C TYR A 235 -17.64 -18.19 14.52
N GLU A 236 -17.27 -17.45 15.57
CA GLU A 236 -17.63 -17.73 16.95
C GLU A 236 -17.72 -16.40 17.71
N ARG A 237 -18.90 -16.09 18.26
CA ARG A 237 -19.11 -14.90 19.07
C ARG A 237 -18.54 -15.08 20.47
N ASP A 238 -17.96 -14.02 21.00
CA ASP A 238 -17.53 -14.02 22.39
C ASP A 238 -18.69 -13.84 23.36
N GLU A 239 -18.57 -14.43 24.56
CA GLU A 239 -19.51 -14.18 25.66
C GLU A 239 -19.40 -12.74 26.20
N ARG A 240 -18.22 -12.15 26.07
CA ARG A 240 -17.91 -10.75 26.35
C ARG A 240 -16.96 -10.27 25.27
N GLU A 241 -17.22 -9.07 24.76
CA GLU A 241 -16.42 -8.39 23.73
C GLU A 241 -14.91 -8.60 23.94
N TYR A 242 -14.28 -9.31 23.00
CA TYR A 242 -12.86 -9.63 23.04
C TYR A 242 -12.24 -9.42 21.65
N PRO A 243 -11.92 -8.17 21.27
CA PRO A 243 -11.24 -7.91 20.01
C PRO A 243 -9.85 -8.58 20.01
N ARG A 244 -9.64 -9.45 19.03
CA ARG A 244 -8.41 -10.22 18.83
C ARG A 244 -7.43 -9.41 17.98
N TYR A 245 -6.15 -9.47 18.35
CA TYR A 245 -5.11 -9.10 17.41
C TYR A 245 -5.14 -10.06 16.21
N PRO A 246 -4.74 -9.62 15.00
CA PRO A 246 -4.77 -10.47 13.81
C PRO A 246 -4.07 -11.83 13.99
N VAL A 247 -2.99 -11.87 14.78
CA VAL A 247 -2.27 -13.11 15.08
C VAL A 247 -3.05 -14.05 16.01
N GLU A 248 -3.83 -13.50 16.94
CA GLU A 248 -4.70 -14.31 17.81
C GLU A 248 -5.77 -15.01 16.99
N SER A 249 -6.48 -14.31 16.10
CA SER A 249 -7.50 -14.92 15.23
C SER A 249 -6.93 -16.07 14.39
N LEU A 250 -5.70 -15.92 13.87
CA LEU A 250 -5.01 -16.97 13.11
C LEU A 250 -4.60 -18.18 13.97
N VAL A 251 -4.16 -17.95 15.22
CA VAL A 251 -3.74 -19.02 16.13
C VAL A 251 -4.96 -19.76 16.69
N ASP A 252 -5.95 -19.02 17.16
CA ASP A 252 -7.18 -19.54 17.77
C ASP A 252 -8.11 -20.13 16.71
N SER A 253 -7.92 -19.74 15.44
CA SER A 253 -8.73 -20.19 14.28
C SER A 253 -10.22 -19.86 14.43
N ILE A 254 -10.53 -18.83 15.21
CA ILE A 254 -11.87 -18.34 15.51
C ILE A 254 -11.91 -16.81 15.52
N GLY A 255 -13.12 -16.27 15.53
CA GLY A 255 -13.43 -14.85 15.76
C GLY A 255 -14.84 -14.53 15.25
N ASP A 256 -15.27 -13.30 15.42
CA ASP A 256 -16.54 -12.78 14.93
C ASP A 256 -16.35 -11.53 14.05
N CYS A 257 -17.27 -10.57 14.10
CA CYS A 257 -17.39 -9.55 13.07
C CYS A 257 -16.22 -8.56 13.05
N GLU A 258 -15.81 -8.09 14.22
CA GLU A 258 -14.69 -7.18 14.42
C GLU A 258 -13.37 -7.89 14.17
N ASP A 259 -13.20 -9.13 14.63
CA ASP A 259 -11.98 -9.90 14.46
C ASP A 259 -11.65 -10.14 12.99
N PHE A 260 -12.66 -10.57 12.23
CA PHE A 260 -12.48 -10.85 10.80
C PHE A 260 -12.23 -9.54 10.04
N SER A 261 -12.91 -8.45 10.43
CA SER A 261 -12.69 -7.12 9.86
C SER A 261 -11.29 -6.58 10.17
N ILE A 262 -10.79 -6.78 11.40
CA ILE A 262 -9.44 -6.42 11.85
C ILE A 262 -8.38 -7.21 11.08
N LEU A 263 -8.55 -8.52 10.93
CA LEU A 263 -7.62 -9.36 10.17
C LEU A 263 -7.59 -8.96 8.69
N GLY A 264 -8.77 -8.83 8.06
CA GLY A 264 -8.89 -8.42 6.66
C GLY A 264 -8.31 -7.03 6.40
N ALA A 265 -8.61 -6.06 7.26
CA ALA A 265 -8.02 -4.73 7.19
C ALA A 265 -6.49 -4.77 7.33
N SER A 266 -5.96 -5.57 8.24
CA SER A 266 -4.52 -5.69 8.47
C SER A 266 -3.78 -6.22 7.24
N ILE A 267 -4.32 -7.27 6.62
CA ILE A 267 -3.77 -7.86 5.39
C ILE A 267 -3.83 -6.83 4.24
N LEU A 268 -4.99 -6.21 4.01
CA LEU A 268 -5.17 -5.27 2.90
C LEU A 268 -4.39 -3.96 3.08
N LYS A 269 -4.25 -3.47 4.32
CA LYS A 269 -3.39 -2.32 4.63
C LYS A 269 -1.93 -2.60 4.28
N LEU A 270 -1.46 -3.83 4.53
CA LEU A 270 -0.11 -4.28 4.15
C LEU A 270 0.06 -4.46 2.64
N MET A 271 -1.01 -4.85 1.93
CA MET A 271 -1.05 -4.88 0.47
C MET A 271 -1.14 -3.48 -0.16
N GLY A 272 -1.24 -2.43 0.67
CA GLY A 272 -1.17 -1.03 0.23
C GLY A 272 -2.52 -0.34 0.07
N TYR A 273 -3.63 -1.01 0.38
CA TYR A 273 -4.97 -0.43 0.29
C TYR A 273 -5.22 0.58 1.40
N GLU A 274 -6.00 1.62 1.10
CA GLU A 274 -6.68 2.37 2.17
C GLU A 274 -7.90 1.60 2.65
N VAL A 275 -7.98 1.43 3.96
CA VAL A 275 -9.00 0.64 4.63
C VAL A 275 -9.50 1.35 5.87
N ALA A 276 -10.73 1.04 6.25
CA ALA A 276 -11.38 1.52 7.46
C ALA A 276 -12.17 0.38 8.09
N LEU A 277 -12.38 0.43 9.41
CA LEU A 277 -13.46 -0.32 10.02
C LEU A 277 -14.76 0.45 9.82
N LEU A 278 -15.80 -0.25 9.37
CA LEU A 278 -17.16 0.25 9.29
C LEU A 278 -17.90 -0.28 10.50
N LEU A 279 -18.18 0.60 11.46
CA LEU A 279 -18.79 0.26 12.73
C LEU A 279 -20.29 0.57 12.64
N LEU A 280 -21.10 -0.47 12.81
CA LEU A 280 -22.55 -0.44 12.79
C LEU A 280 -23.07 -0.85 14.18
N PRO A 281 -24.33 -0.57 14.52
CA PRO A 281 -24.94 -1.10 15.74
C PRO A 281 -24.80 -2.63 15.79
N ASP A 282 -24.11 -3.13 16.82
CA ASP A 282 -23.84 -4.56 17.08
C ASP A 282 -23.16 -5.32 15.91
N HIS A 283 -22.45 -4.62 15.02
CA HIS A 283 -21.75 -5.24 13.89
C HIS A 283 -20.55 -4.42 13.42
N ALA A 284 -19.52 -5.12 12.93
CA ALA A 284 -18.37 -4.52 12.29
C ALA A 284 -18.13 -5.14 10.92
N ALA A 285 -17.81 -4.29 9.95
CA ALA A 285 -17.42 -4.70 8.60
C ALA A 285 -16.12 -4.02 8.18
N LEU A 286 -15.50 -4.53 7.12
CA LEU A 286 -14.37 -3.88 6.49
C LEU A 286 -14.87 -2.85 5.47
N GLY A 287 -14.23 -1.69 5.44
CA GLY A 287 -14.32 -0.72 4.36
C GLY A 287 -13.02 -0.69 3.54
N VAL A 288 -13.10 -0.81 2.22
CA VAL A 288 -11.93 -0.65 1.32
C VAL A 288 -12.16 0.54 0.40
N ALA A 289 -11.20 1.47 0.36
CA ALA A 289 -11.28 2.64 -0.49
C ALA A 289 -11.26 2.25 -1.97
N GLY A 290 -12.29 2.66 -2.71
CA GLY A 290 -12.40 2.39 -4.14
C GLY A 290 -12.28 3.62 -5.01
N ALA A 291 -11.91 3.39 -6.27
CA ALA A 291 -11.90 4.37 -7.33
C ALA A 291 -13.32 4.85 -7.66
N GLU A 292 -13.40 6.01 -8.30
CA GLU A 292 -14.67 6.58 -8.76
C GLU A 292 -15.35 5.66 -9.79
N GLY A 293 -16.69 5.60 -9.74
CA GLY A 293 -17.50 4.85 -10.70
C GLY A 293 -17.57 3.34 -10.46
N LEU A 294 -16.92 2.81 -9.42
CA LEU A 294 -17.05 1.41 -9.03
C LEU A 294 -18.47 1.13 -8.48
N LYS A 295 -19.05 0.00 -8.88
CA LYS A 295 -20.38 -0.42 -8.43
C LYS A 295 -20.29 -1.08 -7.06
N GLY A 296 -21.29 -0.86 -6.21
CA GLY A 296 -21.38 -1.45 -4.88
C GLY A 296 -21.84 -0.45 -3.84
N GLN A 297 -22.13 -0.92 -2.64
CA GLN A 297 -22.47 -0.05 -1.51
C GLN A 297 -21.21 0.44 -0.82
N PHE A 298 -21.14 1.74 -0.53
CA PHE A 298 -20.02 2.38 0.12
C PHE A 298 -20.47 3.49 1.07
N VAL A 299 -19.55 3.90 1.95
CA VAL A 299 -19.68 5.05 2.83
C VAL A 299 -18.57 6.04 2.49
N THR A 300 -18.93 7.30 2.24
CA THR A 300 -17.95 8.35 1.95
C THR A 300 -17.41 8.94 3.26
N HIS A 301 -16.10 9.02 3.37
CA HIS A 301 -15.42 9.66 4.50
C HIS A 301 -14.16 10.38 4.00
N GLU A 302 -14.02 11.66 4.33
CA GLU A 302 -12.87 12.51 3.94
C GLU A 302 -12.54 12.46 2.43
N GLY A 303 -13.57 12.38 1.58
CA GLY A 303 -13.42 12.35 0.12
C GLY A 303 -13.06 10.97 -0.46
N LEU A 304 -12.95 9.93 0.38
CA LEU A 304 -12.76 8.55 -0.03
C LEU A 304 -14.07 7.76 0.08
N ASN A 305 -14.36 6.93 -0.92
CA ASN A 305 -15.49 6.01 -0.88
C ASN A 305 -15.01 4.65 -0.36
N TYR A 306 -15.34 4.35 0.90
CA TYR A 306 -15.06 3.06 1.52
C TYR A 306 -16.19 2.10 1.24
N TYR A 307 -15.95 1.17 0.33
CA TYR A 307 -16.93 0.17 -0.05
C TYR A 307 -17.03 -0.93 0.99
N TYR A 308 -18.26 -1.36 1.23
CA TYR A 308 -18.61 -2.33 2.25
C TYR A 308 -18.11 -3.72 1.84
N CYS A 309 -17.37 -4.36 2.74
CA CYS A 309 -16.89 -5.72 2.61
C CYS A 309 -17.41 -6.52 3.80
N GLU A 310 -18.45 -7.33 3.58
CA GLU A 310 -18.92 -8.24 4.61
C GLU A 310 -17.88 -9.32 4.85
N MET A 311 -17.47 -9.45 6.11
CA MET A 311 -16.46 -10.42 6.53
C MET A 311 -17.08 -11.65 7.19
N THR A 312 -18.30 -11.52 7.68
CA THR A 312 -19.02 -12.60 8.35
C THR A 312 -19.86 -13.40 7.37
N GLY A 313 -19.53 -14.69 7.23
CA GLY A 313 -20.22 -15.59 6.32
C GLY A 313 -19.55 -15.72 4.95
N ASN A 314 -19.86 -16.84 4.29
CA ASN A 314 -19.17 -17.24 3.06
C ASN A 314 -19.83 -16.64 1.81
N GLY A 315 -19.01 -16.18 0.88
CA GLY A 315 -19.44 -15.86 -0.48
C GLY A 315 -20.00 -14.46 -0.66
N TRP A 316 -19.95 -13.63 0.38
CA TRP A 316 -20.22 -12.21 0.25
C TRP A 316 -19.19 -11.57 -0.67
N LYS A 317 -19.69 -10.82 -1.64
CA LYS A 317 -18.83 -10.08 -2.56
C LYS A 317 -18.63 -8.67 -2.08
N PHE A 318 -17.59 -8.08 -2.62
CA PHE A 318 -17.33 -6.68 -2.50
C PHE A 318 -18.57 -5.81 -2.82
N GLY A 319 -18.85 -4.83 -1.96
CA GLY A 319 -19.95 -3.90 -2.14
C GLY A 319 -21.34 -4.47 -1.84
N GLU A 320 -21.43 -5.73 -1.40
CA GLU A 320 -22.67 -6.34 -0.92
C GLU A 320 -22.80 -6.12 0.58
N ARG A 321 -23.89 -5.47 1.01
CA ARG A 321 -24.26 -5.32 2.42
C ARG A 321 -25.49 -6.16 2.74
N PRO A 322 -25.53 -6.83 3.90
CA PRO A 322 -26.74 -7.49 4.38
C PRO A 322 -27.95 -6.53 4.43
N LYS A 323 -29.15 -7.07 4.17
CA LYS A 323 -30.38 -6.25 4.13
C LYS A 323 -30.67 -5.55 5.46
N ASP A 324 -30.33 -6.22 6.56
CA ASP A 324 -30.61 -5.77 7.93
C ASP A 324 -29.83 -4.50 8.29
N TYR A 325 -28.75 -4.19 7.56
CA TYR A 325 -27.91 -3.02 7.78
C TYR A 325 -28.11 -1.90 6.75
N LYS A 326 -29.18 -1.95 5.94
CA LYS A 326 -29.37 -1.00 4.82
C LYS A 326 -29.52 0.47 5.26
N GLU A 327 -30.16 0.71 6.41
CA GLU A 327 -30.52 2.05 6.89
C GLU A 327 -29.80 2.44 8.19
N CYS A 328 -28.78 1.66 8.60
CA CYS A 328 -28.03 1.96 9.81
C CYS A 328 -27.01 3.07 9.58
N ASP A 329 -26.81 3.91 10.60
CA ASP A 329 -25.69 4.85 10.66
C ASP A 329 -24.38 4.06 10.75
N ILE A 330 -23.47 4.33 9.81
CA ILE A 330 -22.15 3.69 9.75
C ILE A 330 -21.10 4.69 10.19
N LYS A 331 -20.44 4.39 11.30
CA LYS A 331 -19.26 5.14 11.75
C LYS A 331 -18.03 4.59 11.05
N VAL A 332 -17.37 5.43 10.27
CA VAL A 332 -16.12 5.08 9.60
C VAL A 332 -14.96 5.34 10.55
N SER A 333 -14.13 4.31 10.78
CA SER A 333 -12.89 4.41 11.54
C SER A 333 -11.70 4.09 10.62
N PRO A 334 -11.14 5.10 9.92
CA PRO A 334 -10.01 4.90 9.02
C PRO A 334 -8.79 4.31 9.75
N VAL A 335 -8.12 3.36 9.10
CA VAL A 335 -6.88 2.81 9.65
C VAL A 335 -5.75 3.82 9.44
N PRO A 336 -5.06 4.26 10.51
CA PRO A 336 -4.01 5.26 10.38
C PRO A 336 -2.80 4.71 9.59
N ALA A 337 -1.85 5.59 9.29
CA ALA A 337 -0.58 5.17 8.71
C ALA A 337 0.14 4.17 9.64
N LEU A 338 0.76 3.16 9.05
CA LEU A 338 1.54 2.20 9.83
C LEU A 338 2.72 2.93 10.50
N PRO A 339 2.99 2.68 11.79
CA PRO A 339 4.08 3.34 12.48
C PRO A 339 5.41 3.03 11.79
N ALA A 340 6.19 4.07 11.50
CA ALA A 340 7.56 3.89 11.03
C ALA A 340 8.37 3.28 12.18
N LYS A 341 8.88 2.05 11.98
CA LYS A 341 9.73 1.42 12.98
C LYS A 341 11.07 2.18 13.00
N ILE A 342 11.26 3.06 13.98
CA ILE A 342 12.57 3.66 14.26
C ILE A 342 13.43 2.53 14.83
N VAL A 343 14.30 1.96 13.99
CA VAL A 343 15.35 1.07 14.48
C VAL A 343 16.35 1.96 15.21
N ARG A 344 16.25 2.05 16.54
CA ARG A 344 17.37 2.51 17.35
C ARG A 344 18.43 1.42 17.25
N MET A 345 19.51 1.71 16.53
CA MET A 345 20.74 0.96 16.69
C MET A 345 21.30 1.34 18.05
N ASP A 346 20.85 0.66 19.10
CA ASP A 346 21.55 0.70 20.37
C ASP A 346 22.87 -0.05 20.13
N GLY A 347 23.93 0.73 19.93
CA GLY A 347 25.27 0.22 19.70
C GLY A 347 25.74 -0.51 20.95
N ASP A 348 25.74 -1.84 20.85
CA ASP A 348 26.43 -2.70 21.81
C ASP A 348 27.94 -2.44 21.69
N SER A 349 28.42 -1.50 22.50
CA SER A 349 29.84 -1.22 22.71
C SER A 349 30.31 -1.95 23.95
N SER A 350 30.07 -3.27 24.00
CA SER A 350 30.64 -4.14 25.03
C SER A 350 31.25 -5.40 24.42
N ASN A 351 32.38 -5.25 23.71
CA ASN A 351 33.47 -6.24 23.68
C ASN A 351 34.62 -5.79 22.77
N ALA A 352 35.51 -4.96 23.30
CA ALA A 352 36.86 -4.79 22.79
C ALA A 352 37.80 -4.27 23.88
N ARG A 353 37.83 -4.94 25.05
CA ARG A 353 38.97 -4.93 25.97
C ARG A 353 39.09 -6.31 26.61
N ASN A 354 40.28 -6.87 26.50
CA ASN A 354 40.79 -8.12 27.08
C ASN A 354 40.64 -9.39 26.22
N ALA A 355 41.58 -9.57 25.28
CA ALA A 355 42.52 -10.70 25.24
C ALA A 355 43.54 -10.47 24.11
#